data_AF-A0A256HL70-F1
#
_entry.id   AF-A0A256HL70-F1
#
_cell.length_a   1.000
_cell.length_b   1.000
_cell.length_c   1.000
_cell.angle_alpha   90.00
_cell.angle_beta   90.00
_cell.angle_gamma   90.00
#
_symmetry.space_group_name_H-M   'P 1'
#
loop_
_entity.id
_entity.type
_entity.pdbx_description
1 polymer ?
#
loop_
_entity_poly.entity_id
_entity_poly.type
_entity_poly.pdbx_seq_one_letter_code
_entity_poly.pdbx_strand_id
1 'polypeptide(L)'
;MHFDRRTQRALREAGLDADAIADASDRVAGLVAEDADRLRAFFAADCPYYSDMELAHSTADRQEHPTADVDLFTHGSDLRGYLSLDGWGAPVEREVAA
;
A
#
# COMPACT_ATOMS: atom_id res chain seq x y z
N MET A 1 -11.20 3.67 8.90
CA MET A 1 -12.47 3.06 9.33
C MET A 1 -12.39 1.57 9.07
N HIS A 2 -12.46 0.82 10.15
CA HIS A 2 -12.67 -0.63 10.25
C HIS A 2 -13.95 -1.06 9.50
N PHE A 3 -14.01 -2.33 9.10
CA PHE A 3 -14.95 -2.92 8.14
C PHE A 3 -16.28 -2.18 7.94
N ASP A 4 -16.72 -2.02 6.68
CA ASP A 4 -18.00 -1.37 6.40
C ASP A 4 -19.19 -2.15 6.99
N ARG A 5 -20.35 -1.50 7.08
CA ARG A 5 -21.54 -2.07 7.74
C ARG A 5 -22.00 -3.38 7.10
N ARG A 6 -21.84 -3.56 5.78
CA ARG A 6 -22.21 -4.81 5.09
C ARG A 6 -21.27 -5.93 5.50
N THR A 7 -19.97 -5.66 5.53
CA THR A 7 -18.95 -6.62 5.99
C THR A 7 -19.15 -7.01 7.45
N GLN A 8 -19.33 -6.05 8.37
CA GLN A 8 -19.60 -6.35 9.78
C GLN A 8 -20.86 -7.18 9.98
N ARG A 9 -21.92 -6.93 9.19
CA ARG A 9 -23.14 -7.72 9.23
C ARG A 9 -22.89 -9.16 8.76
N ALA A 10 -22.18 -9.35 7.66
CA ALA A 10 -21.82 -10.67 7.16
C ALA A 10 -20.99 -11.47 8.18
N LEU A 11 -20.03 -10.82 8.86
CA LEU A 11 -19.22 -11.44 9.90
C LEU A 11 -20.06 -11.87 11.12
N ARG A 12 -21.04 -11.04 11.53
CA ARG A 12 -21.99 -11.42 12.59
C ARG A 12 -22.89 -12.58 12.16
N GLU A 13 -23.38 -12.57 10.92
CA GLU A 13 -24.17 -13.68 10.35
C GLU A 13 -23.34 -14.98 10.27
N ALA A 14 -22.02 -14.87 10.11
CA ALA A 14 -21.08 -15.98 10.18
C ALA A 14 -20.72 -16.43 11.61
N GLY A 15 -21.28 -15.79 12.64
CA GLY A 15 -21.13 -16.19 14.04
C GLY A 15 -20.02 -15.49 14.81
N LEU A 16 -19.38 -14.45 14.25
CA LEU A 16 -18.44 -13.64 15.03
C LEU A 16 -19.20 -12.68 15.94
N ASP A 17 -18.73 -12.56 17.17
CA ASP A 17 -19.18 -11.52 18.09
C ASP A 17 -18.52 -10.16 17.76
N ALA A 18 -18.95 -9.12 18.48
CA ALA A 18 -18.47 -7.77 18.23
C ALA A 18 -16.97 -7.61 18.52
N ASP A 19 -16.45 -8.30 19.53
CA ASP A 19 -15.05 -8.21 19.95
C ASP A 19 -14.14 -8.87 18.91
N ALA A 20 -14.51 -10.06 18.44
CA ALA A 20 -13.79 -10.75 17.36
C ALA A 20 -13.77 -9.93 16.06
N ILE A 21 -14.85 -9.20 15.76
CA ILE A 21 -14.90 -8.30 14.59
C ILE A 21 -13.97 -7.09 14.79
N ALA A 22 -13.94 -6.51 15.99
CA ALA A 22 -13.04 -5.42 16.32
C ALA A 22 -11.57 -5.87 16.19
N ASP A 23 -11.20 -6.99 16.82
CA ASP A 23 -9.86 -7.56 16.78
C ASP A 23 -9.40 -7.86 15.35
N ALA A 24 -10.25 -8.48 14.54
CA ALA A 24 -9.95 -8.77 13.14
C ALA A 24 -9.69 -7.47 12.35
N SER A 25 -10.48 -6.45 12.62
CA SER A 25 -10.37 -5.19 11.93
C SER A 25 -9.12 -4.41 12.35
N ASP A 26 -8.77 -4.41 13.64
CA ASP A 26 -7.51 -3.86 14.16
C ASP A 26 -6.30 -4.60 13.56
N ARG A 27 -6.39 -5.93 13.42
CA ARG A 27 -5.35 -6.73 12.79
C ARG A 27 -5.11 -6.32 11.34
N VAL A 28 -6.16 -6.03 10.58
CA VAL A 28 -6.03 -5.54 9.19
C VAL A 28 -5.31 -4.20 9.15
N ALA A 29 -5.65 -3.25 10.04
CA ALA A 29 -4.93 -1.99 10.10
C ALA A 29 -3.44 -2.19 10.44
N GLY A 30 -3.14 -3.11 11.36
CA GLY A 30 -1.76 -3.49 11.68
C GLY A 30 -1.01 -4.07 10.48
N LEU A 31 -1.63 -4.96 9.71
CA LEU A 31 -1.04 -5.50 8.47
C LEU A 31 -0.68 -4.39 7.48
N VAL A 32 -1.59 -3.45 7.27
CA VAL A 32 -1.39 -2.33 6.34
C VAL A 32 -0.25 -1.41 6.80
N ALA A 33 -0.12 -1.18 8.11
CA ALA A 33 1.01 -0.45 8.67
C ALA A 33 2.34 -1.19 8.44
N GLU A 34 2.37 -2.51 8.69
CA GLU A 34 3.55 -3.34 8.39
C GLU A 34 3.96 -3.27 6.91
N ASP A 35 2.99 -3.23 6.00
CA ASP A 35 3.26 -3.10 4.56
C ASP A 35 3.84 -1.73 4.19
N ALA A 36 3.34 -0.65 4.80
CA ALA A 36 3.92 0.68 4.64
C ALA A 36 5.38 0.71 5.12
N ASP A 37 5.67 0.06 6.25
CA ASP A 37 7.03 -0.01 6.78
C ASP A 37 7.95 -0.84 5.88
N ARG A 38 7.47 -1.96 5.31
CA ARG A 38 8.24 -2.74 4.33
C ARG A 38 8.57 -1.92 3.08
N LEU A 39 7.62 -1.15 2.56
CA LEU A 39 7.85 -0.29 1.40
C LEU A 39 8.86 0.82 1.70
N ARG A 40 8.73 1.50 2.85
CA ARG A 40 9.72 2.50 3.29
C ARG A 40 11.11 1.89 3.44
N ALA A 41 11.20 0.71 4.05
CA ALA A 41 12.47 0.01 4.22
C ALA A 41 13.09 -0.40 2.88
N PHE A 42 12.27 -0.81 1.90
CA PHE A 42 12.74 -1.15 0.56
C PHE A 42 13.36 0.07 -0.15
N PHE A 43 12.70 1.23 -0.09
CA PHE A 43 13.18 2.46 -0.75
C PHE A 43 14.25 3.23 0.03
N ALA A 44 14.54 2.85 1.28
CA ALA A 44 15.60 3.48 2.08
C ALA A 44 17.02 3.10 1.64
N ALA A 45 17.18 2.13 0.73
CA ALA A 45 18.48 1.74 0.20
C ALA A 45 18.99 2.76 -0.82
N ASP A 46 20.28 3.08 -0.75
CA ASP A 46 20.96 3.93 -1.73
C ASP A 46 21.44 3.07 -2.91
N CYS A 47 20.50 2.67 -3.77
CA CYS A 47 20.75 1.88 -4.96
C CYS A 47 19.84 2.29 -6.11
N PRO A 48 20.23 2.00 -7.36
CA PRO A 48 19.36 2.26 -8.49
C PRO A 48 18.11 1.37 -8.44
N TYR A 49 16.96 2.00 -8.61
CA TYR A 49 15.67 1.33 -8.78
C TYR A 49 15.36 1.19 -10.26
N TYR A 50 14.58 0.19 -10.60
CA TYR A 50 14.23 -0.07 -11.98
C TYR A 50 12.73 -0.22 -12.15
N SER A 51 12.19 0.39 -13.20
CA SER A 51 10.79 0.25 -13.59
C SER A 51 10.62 -0.09 -15.06
N ASP A 52 9.49 -0.70 -15.39
CA ASP A 52 8.97 -0.91 -16.74
C ASP A 52 8.03 0.23 -17.18
N MET A 53 8.09 1.37 -16.51
CA MET A 53 7.31 2.55 -16.84
C MET A 53 7.71 3.10 -18.21
N GLU A 54 6.73 3.43 -19.03
CA GLU A 54 6.94 4.13 -20.30
C GLU A 54 7.25 5.60 -20.03
N LEU A 55 8.41 6.06 -20.48
CA LEU A 55 8.83 7.46 -20.39
C LEU A 55 8.79 8.10 -21.77
N ALA A 56 8.23 9.32 -21.84
CA ALA A 56 8.18 10.08 -23.08
C ALA A 56 9.60 10.21 -23.67
N HIS A 57 9.72 9.86 -24.95
CA HIS A 57 10.98 9.89 -25.70
C HIS A 57 12.06 8.88 -25.25
N SER A 58 11.73 7.93 -24.36
CA SER A 58 12.59 6.77 -24.08
C SER A 58 12.29 5.63 -25.04
N THR A 59 13.32 4.91 -25.49
CA THR A 59 13.19 3.65 -26.25
C THR A 59 13.67 2.44 -25.45
N ALA A 60 13.95 2.62 -24.15
CA ALA A 60 14.40 1.55 -23.28
C ALA A 60 13.20 0.76 -22.72
N ASP A 61 13.34 -0.57 -22.64
CA ASP A 61 12.31 -1.44 -22.05
C ASP A 61 12.30 -1.38 -20.51
N ARG A 62 13.38 -0.88 -19.89
CA ARG A 62 13.54 -0.77 -18.45
C ARG A 62 14.25 0.55 -18.14
N GLN A 63 13.63 1.36 -17.28
CA GLN A 63 14.17 2.63 -16.83
C GLN A 63 14.96 2.43 -15.54
N GLU A 64 16.10 3.11 -15.43
CA GLU A 64 16.92 3.17 -14.21
C GLU A 64 16.69 4.51 -13.51
N HIS A 65 16.45 4.45 -12.20
CA HIS A 65 16.20 5.60 -11.34
C HIS A 65 17.27 5.63 -10.26
N PRO A 66 18.16 6.64 -10.23
CA PRO A 66 19.27 6.70 -9.28
C PRO A 66 18.81 6.74 -7.82
N THR A 67 17.64 7.34 -7.58
CA THR A 67 17.03 7.45 -6.26
C THR A 67 15.53 7.20 -6.34
N ALA A 68 14.96 6.80 -5.22
CA ALA A 68 13.53 6.71 -5.03
C ALA A 68 13.19 7.18 -3.62
N ASP A 69 12.04 7.83 -3.47
CA ASP A 69 11.50 8.20 -2.17
C ASP A 69 10.01 7.90 -2.12
N VAL A 70 9.50 7.58 -0.92
CA VAL A 70 8.10 7.21 -0.76
C VAL A 70 7.46 7.94 0.42
N ASP A 71 6.39 8.65 0.13
CA ASP A 71 5.54 9.28 1.15
C ASP A 71 4.25 8.47 1.28
N LEU A 72 4.12 7.73 2.39
CA LEU A 72 3.04 6.77 2.63
C LEU A 72 2.24 7.13 3.89
N PHE A 73 0.93 6.97 3.81
CA PHE A 73 0.02 7.05 4.94
C PHE A 73 -1.02 5.93 4.90
N THR A 74 -1.56 5.60 6.07
CA THR A 74 -2.55 4.54 6.23
C THR A 74 -3.87 5.09 6.75
N HIS A 75 -4.98 4.61 6.21
CA HIS A 75 -6.31 4.96 6.70
C HIS A 75 -7.19 3.71 6.83
N GLY A 76 -7.19 3.10 8.01
CA GLY A 76 -7.89 1.83 8.25
C GLY A 76 -7.24 0.70 7.46
N SER A 77 -7.98 0.11 6.51
CA SER A 77 -7.50 -0.96 5.63
C SER A 77 -6.71 -0.46 4.42
N ASP A 78 -6.59 0.85 4.24
CA ASP A 78 -6.05 1.43 3.02
C ASP A 78 -4.62 1.93 3.24
N LEU A 79 -3.75 1.65 2.26
CA LEU A 79 -2.45 2.28 2.11
C LEU A 79 -2.48 3.18 0.88
N ARG A 80 -2.09 4.43 1.09
CA ARG A 80 -2.05 5.48 0.07
C ARG A 80 -0.72 6.21 0.15
N GLY A 81 -0.33 6.85 -0.94
CA GLY A 81 0.87 7.66 -0.94
C GLY A 81 1.36 7.99 -2.33
N TYR A 82 2.62 8.40 -2.41
CA TYR A 82 3.28 8.74 -3.65
C TYR A 82 4.71 8.21 -3.66
N LEU A 83 5.09 7.58 -4.76
CA LEU A 83 6.47 7.17 -5.05
C LEU A 83 7.08 8.22 -5.98
N SER A 84 8.23 8.76 -5.62
CA SER A 84 9.05 9.62 -6.49
C SER A 84 10.28 8.87 -6.98
N LEU A 85 10.60 9.03 -8.26
CA LEU A 85 11.70 8.40 -8.98
C LEU A 85 12.43 9.48 -9.80
N ASP A 86 13.21 10.32 -9.12
CA ASP A 86 14.06 11.38 -9.70
C ASP A 86 13.42 12.16 -10.87
N GLY A 87 12.39 12.96 -10.55
CA GLY A 87 11.66 13.77 -11.53
C GLY A 87 10.40 13.13 -12.10
N TRP A 88 10.17 11.85 -11.82
CA TRP A 88 8.92 11.14 -12.09
C TRP A 88 8.26 10.64 -10.81
N GLY A 89 7.02 10.16 -10.91
CA GLY A 89 6.36 9.53 -9.79
C GLY A 89 5.01 8.92 -10.12
N ALA A 90 4.55 8.07 -9.22
CA ALA A 90 3.28 7.35 -9.34
C ALA A 90 2.56 7.30 -7.99
N PRO A 91 1.21 7.36 -7.99
CA PRO A 91 0.45 7.12 -6.77
C PRO A 91 0.67 5.69 -6.29
N VAL A 92 0.84 5.53 -4.98
CA VAL A 92 0.85 4.22 -4.33
C VAL A 92 -0.55 3.95 -3.80
N GLU A 93 -1.13 2.84 -4.24
CA GLU A 93 -2.44 2.40 -3.78
C GLU A 93 -2.39 0.90 -3.48
N ARG A 94 -2.94 0.50 -2.34
CA ARG A 94 -3.25 -0.92 -2.10
C ARG A 94 -4.65 -1.22 -2.59
N GLU A 95 -4.74 -2.09 -3.59
CA GLU A 95 -5.99 -2.76 -3.92
C GLU A 95 -6.12 -4.01 -3.04
N VAL A 96 -7.12 -4.03 -2.17
CA VAL A 96 -7.50 -5.26 -1.47
C VAL A 96 -8.27 -6.08 -2.49
N ALA A 97 -7.65 -7.11 -3.06
CA ALA A 97 -8.36 -8.06 -3.92
C ALA A 97 -9.55 -8.63 -3.13
N ALA A 98 -10.76 -8.32 -3.61
CA ALA A 98 -12.03 -8.76 -3.03
C ALA A 98 -12.25 -10.27 -3.23
#